data_AF-A0A6J8EEC9-F1
#
_entry.id   AF-A0A6J8EEC9-F1
#
_cell.length_a   1.000
_cell.length_b   1.000
_cell.length_c   1.000
_cell.angle_alpha   90.00
_cell.angle_beta   90.00
_cell.angle_gamma   90.00
#
_symmetry.space_group_name_H-M   'P 1'
#
loop_
_entity.id
_entity.type
_entity.pdbx_description
1 polymer ?
#
loop_
_entity_poly.entity_id
_entity_poly.type
_entity_poly.pdbx_seq_one_letter_code
_entity_poly.pdbx_strand_id
1 'polypeptide(L)'
;MADKVLEALSSPDVINKIVPIFAEKIGEIFSSMIEDEVKKCVDKQVKPIAETIENHSQIMDITKQKVCKQFIWIDKVDGQVKQHVNTMKELDLDIDALYKKIADLETRLENQEQYSCHTCVRFHNIRVPVDAEGKIIHPVNTDDIILDICNAKLGLHLTLDDIGRSHVIGKVKTANHRL
;
A
#
# COMPACT_ATOMS: atom_id res chain seq x y z
N MET A 1 5.75 -104.49 31.26
CA MET A 1 6.32 -103.39 32.06
C MET A 1 5.51 -102.10 31.91
N ALA A 2 4.99 -101.78 30.73
CA ALA A 2 4.14 -100.60 30.53
C ALA A 2 2.86 -100.58 31.38
N ASP A 3 2.17 -101.71 31.56
CA ASP A 3 0.90 -101.76 32.31
C ASP A 3 1.03 -101.46 33.81
N LYS A 4 2.09 -101.93 34.47
CA LYS A 4 2.34 -101.63 35.90
C LYS A 4 2.70 -100.17 36.16
N VAL A 5 3.29 -99.51 35.17
CA VAL A 5 3.62 -98.08 35.24
C VAL A 5 2.35 -97.24 35.06
N LEU A 6 1.44 -97.65 34.16
CA LEU A 6 0.14 -97.00 34.00
C LEU A 6 -0.73 -97.10 35.27
N GLU A 7 -0.75 -98.27 35.90
CA GLU A 7 -1.55 -98.50 37.12
C GLU A 7 -1.03 -97.67 38.31
N ALA A 8 0.29 -97.53 38.45
CA ALA A 8 0.92 -96.70 39.48
C ALA A 8 0.70 -95.18 39.26
N LEU A 9 0.68 -94.72 38.00
CA LEU A 9 0.37 -93.34 37.65
C LEU A 9 -1.11 -92.99 37.80
N SER A 10 -2.00 -93.99 37.84
CA SER A 10 -3.44 -93.84 38.01
C SER A 10 -3.87 -93.87 39.49
N SER A 11 -2.93 -94.04 40.41
CA SER A 11 -3.18 -94.05 41.86
C SER A 11 -3.66 -92.67 42.34
N PRO A 12 -4.73 -92.60 43.17
CA PRO A 12 -5.25 -91.35 43.71
C PRO A 12 -4.20 -90.51 44.45
N ASP A 13 -3.27 -91.15 45.16
CA ASP A 13 -2.20 -90.47 45.90
C ASP A 13 -1.16 -89.81 44.98
N VAL A 14 -0.90 -90.44 43.83
CA VAL A 14 0.02 -89.91 42.81
C VAL A 14 -0.66 -88.77 42.06
N ILE A 15 -1.93 -88.94 41.70
CA ILE A 15 -2.75 -87.90 41.04
C ILE A 15 -2.88 -86.66 41.95
N ASN A 16 -3.19 -86.83 43.24
CA ASN A 16 -3.33 -85.71 44.19
C ASN A 16 -2.04 -84.91 44.42
N LYS A 17 -0.87 -85.53 44.21
CA LYS A 17 0.42 -84.84 44.29
C LYS A 17 0.85 -84.17 42.98
N ILE A 18 0.52 -84.77 41.83
CA ILE A 18 0.96 -84.29 40.53
C ILE A 18 0.05 -83.16 39.99
N VAL A 19 -1.26 -83.26 40.19
CA VAL A 19 -2.24 -82.27 39.66
C VAL A 19 -1.98 -80.83 40.14
N PRO A 20 -1.67 -80.56 41.42
CA PRO A 20 -1.36 -79.20 41.88
C PRO A 20 -0.11 -78.61 41.22
N ILE A 21 0.94 -79.43 41.03
CA ILE A 21 2.20 -79.02 40.40
C ILE A 21 1.96 -78.66 38.93
N PHE A 22 1.15 -79.46 38.22
CA PHE A 22 0.75 -79.15 36.84
C PHE A 22 -0.12 -77.89 36.78
N ALA A 23 -1.08 -77.71 37.68
CA ALA A 23 -1.92 -76.51 37.73
C ALA A 23 -1.09 -75.25 37.97
N GLU A 24 -0.10 -75.32 38.86
CA GLU A 24 0.85 -74.23 39.12
C GLU A 24 1.69 -73.89 37.88
N LYS A 25 2.28 -74.88 37.21
CA LYS A 25 3.04 -74.62 35.98
C LYS A 25 2.21 -74.16 34.80
N ILE A 26 1.00 -74.68 34.65
CA ILE A 26 0.04 -74.17 33.66
C ILE A 26 -0.29 -72.71 33.97
N GLY A 27 -0.54 -72.37 35.24
CA GLY A 27 -0.80 -71.00 35.69
C GLY A 27 0.36 -70.05 35.40
N GLU A 28 1.60 -70.45 35.69
CA GLU A 28 2.79 -69.66 35.38
C GLU A 28 2.95 -69.41 33.87
N ILE A 29 2.81 -70.45 33.04
CA ILE A 29 2.93 -70.35 31.57
C ILE A 29 1.85 -69.41 31.01
N PHE A 30 0.60 -69.55 31.47
CA PHE A 30 -0.48 -68.66 31.02
C PHE A 30 -0.25 -67.21 31.49
N SER A 31 0.25 -67.02 32.71
CA SER A 31 0.55 -65.69 33.25
C SER A 31 1.61 -64.99 32.42
N SER A 32 2.71 -65.70 32.08
CA SER A 32 3.76 -65.13 31.24
C SER A 32 3.28 -64.84 29.82
N MET A 33 2.47 -65.71 29.22
CA MET A 33 1.89 -65.48 27.89
C MET A 33 0.98 -64.25 27.86
N ILE A 34 0.16 -64.05 28.89
CA ILE A 34 -0.72 -62.88 28.98
C ILE A 34 0.11 -61.61 29.15
N GLU A 35 1.11 -61.62 30.04
CA GLU A 35 2.00 -60.48 30.24
C GLU A 35 2.73 -60.08 28.96
N ASP A 36 3.25 -61.05 28.21
CA ASP A 36 3.94 -60.80 26.94
C ASP A 36 3.00 -60.20 25.88
N GLU A 37 1.79 -60.73 25.74
CA GLU A 37 0.85 -60.23 24.73
C GLU A 37 0.29 -58.84 25.11
N VAL A 38 0.07 -58.59 26.40
CA VAL A 38 -0.28 -57.26 26.93
C VAL A 38 0.86 -56.27 26.67
N LYS A 39 2.10 -56.64 26.99
CA LYS A 39 3.28 -55.79 26.77
C LYS A 39 3.45 -55.44 25.29
N LYS A 40 3.28 -56.43 24.41
CA LYS A 40 3.34 -56.25 22.96
C LYS A 40 2.22 -55.32 22.45
N CYS A 41 1.03 -55.41 23.02
CA CYS A 41 -0.07 -54.49 22.72
C CYS A 41 0.25 -53.06 23.17
N VAL A 42 0.75 -52.88 24.40
CA VAL A 42 1.17 -51.58 24.94
C VAL A 42 2.27 -50.96 24.08
N ASP A 43 3.29 -51.74 23.72
CA ASP A 43 4.42 -51.26 22.94
C ASP A 43 4.04 -50.91 21.49
N LYS A 44 3.14 -51.69 20.86
CA LYS A 44 2.75 -51.48 19.46
C LYS A 44 1.66 -50.42 19.27
N GLN A 45 0.76 -50.26 20.23
CA GLN A 45 -0.42 -49.41 20.05
C GLN A 45 -0.44 -48.22 21.00
N VAL A 46 -0.17 -48.43 22.29
CA VAL A 46 -0.34 -47.38 23.30
C VAL A 46 0.81 -46.37 23.25
N LYS A 47 2.07 -46.84 23.19
CA LYS A 47 3.25 -45.96 23.15
C LYS A 47 3.24 -45.00 21.95
N PRO A 48 3.02 -45.45 20.70
CA PRO A 48 3.00 -44.54 19.55
C PRO A 48 1.91 -43.47 19.64
N ILE A 49 0.74 -43.82 20.20
CA ILE A 49 -0.35 -42.86 20.42
C ILE A 49 0.07 -41.81 21.45
N ALA A 50 0.67 -42.23 22.57
CA ALA A 50 1.16 -41.31 23.59
C ALA A 50 2.19 -40.32 23.03
N GLU A 51 3.16 -40.81 22.26
CA GLU A 51 4.16 -39.98 21.57
C GLU A 51 3.51 -39.01 20.57
N THR A 52 2.49 -39.47 19.83
CA THR A 52 1.75 -38.63 18.87
C THR A 52 0.97 -37.52 19.56
N ILE A 53 0.34 -37.82 20.71
CA ILE A 53 -0.38 -36.84 21.53
C ILE A 53 0.59 -35.77 22.05
N GLU A 54 1.76 -36.18 22.54
CA GLU A 54 2.77 -35.26 23.04
C GLU A 54 3.29 -34.33 21.92
N ASN A 55 3.58 -34.89 20.75
CA ASN A 55 3.98 -34.11 19.56
C ASN A 55 2.89 -33.10 19.15
N HIS A 56 1.62 -33.52 19.11
CA HIS A 56 0.51 -32.62 18.79
C HIS A 56 0.34 -31.50 19.83
N SER A 57 0.56 -31.78 21.11
CA SER A 57 0.52 -30.76 22.17
C SER A 57 1.58 -29.68 21.94
N GLN A 58 2.82 -30.07 21.63
CA GLN A 58 3.90 -29.13 21.36
C GLN A 58 3.62 -28.27 20.12
N ILE A 59 3.10 -28.87 19.04
CA ILE A 59 2.71 -28.14 17.83
C ILE A 59 1.61 -27.11 18.13
N MET A 60 0.64 -27.49 18.96
CA MET A 60 -0.47 -26.60 19.35
C MET A 60 0.05 -25.38 20.12
N ASP A 61 0.98 -25.57 21.07
CA ASP A 61 1.58 -24.47 21.83
C ASP A 61 2.37 -23.51 20.93
N ILE A 62 3.17 -24.04 20.01
CA ILE A 62 3.90 -23.24 19.01
C ILE A 62 2.91 -22.45 18.14
N THR A 63 1.83 -23.09 17.70
CA THR A 63 0.82 -22.46 16.86
C THR A 63 0.11 -21.34 17.61
N LYS A 64 -0.26 -21.55 18.87
CA LYS A 64 -0.86 -20.53 19.74
C LYS A 64 0.06 -19.32 19.88
N GLN A 65 1.35 -19.53 20.11
CA GLN A 65 2.32 -18.43 20.18
C GLN A 65 2.43 -17.64 18.88
N LYS A 66 2.43 -18.31 17.71
CA LYS A 66 2.45 -17.65 16.40
C LYS A 66 1.20 -16.81 16.18
N VAL A 67 0.02 -17.34 16.51
CA VAL A 67 -1.26 -16.63 16.40
C VAL A 67 -1.26 -15.39 17.30
N CYS A 68 -0.81 -15.49 18.56
CA CYS A 68 -0.68 -14.33 19.45
C CYS A 68 0.23 -13.23 18.87
N LYS A 69 1.37 -13.59 18.28
CA LYS A 69 2.27 -12.62 17.64
C LYS A 69 1.62 -11.94 16.43
N GLN A 70 0.84 -12.68 15.65
CA GLN A 70 0.11 -12.13 14.50
C GLN A 70 -0.95 -11.12 14.96
N PHE A 71 -1.70 -11.40 16.03
CA PHE A 71 -2.68 -10.45 16.58
C PHE A 71 -2.03 -9.12 16.98
N ILE A 72 -0.90 -9.15 17.68
CA ILE A 72 -0.17 -7.93 18.07
C ILE A 72 0.25 -7.12 16.83
N TRP A 73 0.68 -7.79 15.77
CA TRP A 73 1.04 -7.11 14.53
C TRP A 73 -0.16 -6.47 13.83
N ILE A 74 -1.31 -7.16 13.80
CA ILE A 74 -2.56 -6.63 13.24
C ILE A 74 -2.98 -5.34 13.97
N ASP A 75 -2.97 -5.35 15.31
CA ASP A 75 -3.32 -4.16 16.11
C ASP A 75 -2.39 -2.98 15.82
N LYS A 76 -1.09 -3.25 15.65
CA LYS A 76 -0.11 -2.22 15.29
C LYS A 76 -0.40 -1.62 13.92
N VAL A 77 -0.70 -2.47 12.93
CA VAL A 77 -1.02 -2.01 11.57
C VAL A 77 -2.32 -1.22 11.56
N ASP A 78 -3.35 -1.66 12.28
CA ASP A 78 -4.62 -0.92 12.41
C ASP A 78 -4.41 0.48 13.00
N GLY A 79 -3.57 0.60 14.04
CA GLY A 79 -3.18 1.88 14.61
C GLY A 79 -2.49 2.80 13.60
N GLN A 80 -1.56 2.26 12.80
CA GLN A 80 -0.88 3.03 11.75
C GLN A 80 -1.83 3.49 10.65
N VAL A 81 -2.75 2.62 10.21
CA VAL A 81 -3.77 2.96 9.20
C VAL A 81 -4.66 4.10 9.69
N LYS A 82 -5.14 4.04 10.93
CA LYS A 82 -5.95 5.11 11.53
C LYS A 82 -5.22 6.45 11.56
N GLN A 83 -3.93 6.43 11.92
CA GLN A 83 -3.11 7.64 11.92
C GLN A 83 -2.96 8.23 10.52
N HIS A 84 -2.64 7.40 9.52
CA HIS A 84 -2.51 7.84 8.13
C HIS A 84 -3.80 8.42 7.56
N VAL A 85 -4.96 7.82 7.88
CA VAL A 85 -6.27 8.34 7.46
C VAL A 85 -6.52 9.73 8.03
N ASN A 86 -6.15 10.00 9.28
CA ASN A 86 -6.31 11.32 9.87
C ASN A 86 -5.38 12.35 9.21
N THR A 87 -4.11 12.00 9.00
CA THR A 87 -3.16 12.89 8.32
C THR A 87 -3.58 13.20 6.88
N MET A 88 -4.15 12.24 6.15
CA MET A 88 -4.70 12.49 4.81
C MET A 88 -5.84 13.51 4.84
N LYS A 89 -6.76 13.41 5.80
CA LYS A 89 -7.86 14.39 5.93
C LYS A 89 -7.36 15.80 6.25
N GLU A 90 -6.33 15.93 7.08
CA GLU A 90 -5.71 17.22 7.38
C GLU A 90 -5.05 17.82 6.13
N LEU A 91 -4.32 17.01 5.37
CA LEU A 91 -3.70 17.43 4.11
C LEU A 91 -4.73 17.86 3.06
N ASP A 92 -5.85 17.16 2.94
CA ASP A 92 -6.93 17.53 2.01
C ASP A 92 -7.51 18.91 2.34
N LEU A 93 -7.70 19.21 3.63
CA LEU A 93 -8.16 20.53 4.08
C LEU A 93 -7.14 21.64 3.76
N ASP A 94 -5.85 21.36 3.92
CA ASP A 94 -4.78 22.29 3.58
C ASP A 94 -4.71 22.54 2.07
N ILE A 95 -4.87 21.50 1.25
CA ILE A 95 -4.93 21.60 -0.21
C ILE A 95 -6.10 22.49 -0.64
N ASP A 96 -7.29 22.27 -0.10
CA ASP A 96 -8.47 23.09 -0.39
C ASP A 96 -8.26 24.56 0.01
N ALA A 97 -7.60 24.80 1.15
CA ALA A 97 -7.27 26.16 1.58
C ALA A 97 -6.26 26.84 0.65
N LEU A 98 -5.28 26.09 0.13
CA LEU A 98 -4.32 26.61 -0.85
C LEU A 98 -4.98 26.92 -2.19
N TYR A 99 -5.89 26.06 -2.69
CA TYR A 99 -6.64 26.34 -3.92
C TYR A 99 -7.45 27.62 -3.81
N LYS A 100 -8.13 27.86 -2.68
CA LYS A 100 -8.86 29.12 -2.45
C LYS A 100 -7.93 30.34 -2.47
N LYS A 101 -6.74 30.23 -1.87
CA LYS A 101 -5.74 31.30 -1.90
C LYS A 101 -5.24 31.58 -3.32
N ILE A 102 -5.00 30.53 -4.11
CA ILE A 102 -4.58 30.68 -5.51
C ILE A 102 -5.68 31.40 -6.31
N ALA A 103 -6.93 30.97 -6.18
CA ALA A 103 -8.04 31.61 -6.89
C ALA A 103 -8.23 33.10 -6.52
N ASP A 104 -8.06 33.45 -5.24
CA ASP A 104 -8.08 34.85 -4.79
C ASP A 104 -6.91 35.66 -5.40
N LEU A 105 -5.71 35.09 -5.42
CA LEU A 105 -4.54 35.73 -6.01
C LEU A 105 -4.69 35.93 -7.52
N GLU A 106 -5.24 34.95 -8.25
CA GLU A 106 -5.54 35.05 -9.67
C GLU A 106 -6.52 36.19 -9.95
N THR A 107 -7.61 36.25 -9.18
CA THR A 107 -8.62 37.32 -9.30
C THR A 107 -8.01 38.70 -9.02
N ARG A 108 -7.17 38.79 -7.98
CA ARG A 108 -6.48 40.04 -7.63
C ARG A 108 -5.47 40.46 -8.70
N LEU A 109 -4.75 39.51 -9.29
CA LEU A 109 -3.82 39.76 -10.37
C LEU A 109 -4.55 40.28 -11.61
N GLU A 110 -5.65 39.64 -12.01
CA GLU A 110 -6.48 40.10 -13.13
C GLU A 110 -6.99 41.53 -12.90
N ASN A 111 -7.51 41.81 -11.71
CA ASN A 111 -7.95 43.16 -11.34
C ASN A 111 -6.81 44.18 -11.39
N GLN A 112 -5.61 43.79 -10.95
CA GLN A 112 -4.44 44.66 -11.00
C GLN A 112 -3.95 44.90 -12.44
N GLU A 113 -3.99 43.88 -13.30
CA GLU A 113 -3.67 44.05 -14.72
C GLU A 113 -4.68 44.95 -15.42
N GLN A 114 -5.98 44.76 -15.16
CA GLN A 114 -7.03 45.63 -15.69
C GLN A 114 -6.86 47.07 -15.20
N TYR A 115 -6.59 47.26 -13.90
CA TYR A 115 -6.30 48.58 -13.35
C TYR A 115 -5.04 49.18 -13.96
N SER A 116 -3.99 48.41 -14.22
CA SER A 116 -2.81 48.94 -14.91
C SER A 116 -3.09 49.33 -16.37
N CYS A 117 -4.05 48.68 -17.03
CA CYS A 117 -4.38 48.93 -18.42
C CYS A 117 -5.44 50.01 -18.64
N HIS A 118 -6.05 50.58 -17.59
CA HIS A 118 -7.18 51.52 -17.74
C HIS A 118 -6.84 52.80 -18.53
N THR A 119 -5.57 53.22 -18.51
CA THR A 119 -5.04 54.36 -19.27
C THR A 119 -4.22 53.95 -20.49
N CYS A 120 -4.24 52.66 -20.84
CA CYS A 120 -3.47 52.11 -21.94
C CYS A 120 -4.37 51.80 -23.14
N VAL A 121 -3.91 52.17 -24.34
CA VAL A 121 -4.58 51.85 -25.60
C VAL A 121 -3.65 51.02 -26.48
N ARG A 122 -4.18 49.95 -27.09
CA ARG A 122 -3.43 49.12 -28.04
C ARG A 122 -3.88 49.42 -29.46
N PHE A 123 -2.97 49.97 -30.26
CA PHE A 123 -3.18 50.14 -31.69
C PHE A 123 -2.78 48.86 -32.43
N HIS A 124 -3.71 48.32 -33.20
CA HIS A 124 -3.49 47.10 -33.98
C HIS A 124 -3.25 47.45 -35.45
N ASN A 125 -2.48 46.62 -36.15
CA ASN A 125 -2.19 46.76 -37.59
C ASN A 125 -1.53 48.09 -37.98
N ILE A 126 -0.72 48.66 -37.08
CA ILE A 126 0.07 49.86 -37.38
C ILE A 126 1.35 49.48 -38.11
N ARG A 127 1.66 50.20 -39.19
CA ARG A 127 2.91 50.02 -39.92
C ARG A 127 4.05 50.63 -39.10
N VAL A 128 5.06 49.82 -38.84
CA VAL A 128 6.31 50.24 -38.20
C VAL A 128 7.49 49.99 -39.15
N PRO A 129 8.60 50.72 -39.03
CA PRO A 129 9.79 50.48 -39.84
C PRO A 129 10.32 49.06 -39.64
N VAL A 130 10.59 48.35 -40.74
CA VAL A 130 11.13 46.99 -40.73
C VAL A 130 12.33 46.85 -41.68
N ASP A 131 13.25 45.94 -41.36
CA ASP A 131 14.39 45.58 -42.21
C ASP A 131 13.97 44.69 -43.40
N ALA A 132 14.94 44.31 -44.23
CA ALA A 132 14.71 43.48 -45.41
C ALA A 132 14.16 42.08 -45.04
N GLU A 133 14.43 41.62 -43.82
CA GLU A 133 13.99 40.36 -43.24
C GLU A 133 12.63 40.47 -42.53
N GLY A 134 12.03 41.66 -42.50
CA GLY A 134 10.72 41.91 -41.89
C GLY A 134 10.74 42.05 -40.37
N LYS A 135 11.89 42.31 -39.76
CA LYS A 135 12.03 42.60 -38.32
C LYS A 135 11.97 44.10 -38.05
N ILE A 136 11.48 44.49 -36.88
CA ILE A 136 11.36 45.89 -36.48
C ILE A 136 12.75 46.53 -36.35
N ILE A 137 12.94 47.66 -37.01
CA ILE A 137 14.13 48.49 -36.84
C ILE A 137 13.95 49.34 -35.59
N HIS A 138 14.78 49.14 -34.58
CA HIS A 138 14.78 49.95 -33.35
C HIS A 138 15.84 51.06 -33.38
N PRO A 139 15.59 52.22 -32.73
CA PRO A 139 14.34 52.59 -32.04
C PRO A 139 13.23 53.02 -33.01
N VAL A 140 11.99 52.66 -32.69
CA VAL A 140 10.80 53.15 -33.41
C VAL A 140 10.28 54.37 -32.65
N ASN A 141 10.08 55.50 -33.33
CA ASN A 141 9.40 56.64 -32.74
C ASN A 141 7.90 56.38 -32.68
N THR A 142 7.46 55.68 -31.63
CA THR A 142 6.05 55.32 -31.44
C THR A 142 5.18 56.51 -31.02
N ASP A 143 5.76 57.54 -30.41
CA ASP A 143 5.01 58.75 -30.01
C ASP A 143 4.52 59.51 -31.25
N ASP A 144 5.40 59.77 -32.21
CA ASP A 144 5.03 60.44 -33.47
C ASP A 144 3.95 59.67 -34.25
N ILE A 145 4.06 58.34 -34.29
CA ILE A 145 3.07 57.47 -34.95
C ILE A 145 1.71 57.58 -34.25
N ILE A 146 1.69 57.61 -32.91
CA ILE A 146 0.45 57.78 -32.14
C ILE A 146 -0.15 59.16 -32.38
N LEU A 147 0.67 60.23 -32.35
CA LEU A 147 0.21 61.59 -32.61
C LEU A 147 -0.36 61.74 -34.02
N ASP A 148 0.29 61.17 -35.05
CA ASP A 148 -0.23 61.15 -36.42
C ASP A 148 -1.59 60.46 -36.49
N ILE A 149 -1.73 59.26 -35.90
CA ILE A 149 -3.00 58.52 -35.94
C ILE A 149 -4.09 59.29 -35.20
N CYS A 150 -3.83 59.70 -33.96
CA CYS A 150 -4.83 60.34 -33.12
C CYS A 150 -5.24 61.72 -33.66
N ASN A 151 -4.27 62.55 -34.05
CA ASN A 151 -4.56 63.92 -34.46
C ASN A 151 -5.00 63.99 -35.93
N ALA A 152 -4.31 63.30 -36.84
CA ALA A 152 -4.60 63.42 -38.27
C ALA A 152 -5.75 62.52 -38.74
N LYS A 153 -5.94 61.33 -38.15
CA LYS A 153 -6.97 60.36 -38.60
C LYS A 153 -8.20 60.33 -37.71
N LEU A 154 -8.03 60.48 -36.40
CA LEU A 154 -9.14 60.43 -35.43
C LEU A 154 -9.65 61.80 -35.01
N GLY A 155 -8.96 62.89 -35.38
CA GLY A 155 -9.37 64.26 -35.06
C GLY A 155 -9.23 64.64 -33.58
N LEU A 156 -8.36 63.94 -32.85
CA LEU A 156 -8.03 64.27 -31.46
C LEU A 156 -6.97 65.39 -31.41
N HIS A 157 -6.77 65.95 -30.23
CA HIS A 157 -5.75 66.99 -29.99
C HIS A 157 -4.83 66.54 -28.86
N LEU A 158 -4.05 65.50 -29.14
CA LEU A 158 -3.01 65.00 -28.23
C LEU A 158 -1.69 65.73 -28.46
N THR A 159 -0.94 65.89 -27.37
CA THR A 159 0.43 66.38 -27.31
C THR A 159 1.35 65.29 -26.76
N LEU A 160 2.68 65.50 -26.80
CA LEU A 160 3.64 64.53 -26.25
C LEU A 160 3.47 64.34 -24.74
N ASP A 161 3.03 65.37 -24.01
CA ASP A 161 2.81 65.30 -22.57
C ASP A 161 1.63 64.39 -22.19
N ASP A 162 0.72 64.14 -23.13
CA ASP A 162 -0.41 63.22 -22.96
C ASP A 162 0.02 61.74 -23.10
N ILE A 163 1.23 61.48 -23.62
CA ILE A 163 1.77 60.13 -23.83
C ILE A 163 2.81 59.81 -22.75
N GLY A 164 2.40 59.12 -21.69
CA GLY A 164 3.32 58.73 -20.62
C GLY A 164 4.37 57.69 -21.04
N ARG A 165 3.98 56.72 -21.89
CA ARG A 165 4.87 55.69 -22.44
C ARG A 165 4.27 55.09 -23.71
N SER A 166 5.08 54.94 -24.76
CA SER A 166 4.74 54.16 -25.94
C SER A 166 5.85 53.17 -26.29
N HIS A 167 5.47 52.01 -26.83
CA HIS A 167 6.40 51.03 -27.37
C HIS A 167 5.66 50.01 -28.23
N VAL A 168 6.37 49.33 -29.12
CA VAL A 168 5.80 48.23 -29.89
C VAL A 168 5.70 46.98 -29.02
N ILE A 169 4.56 46.27 -29.12
CA ILE A 169 4.31 45.01 -28.42
C ILE A 169 3.97 43.90 -29.42
N GLY A 170 4.39 42.67 -29.13
CA GLY A 170 4.14 41.50 -29.97
C GLY A 170 5.13 41.33 -31.13
N LYS A 171 4.83 40.41 -32.05
CA LYS A 171 5.65 40.09 -33.23
C LYS A 171 5.05 40.75 -34.47
N VAL A 172 5.89 41.22 -35.41
CA VAL A 172 5.44 41.69 -36.72
C VAL A 172 4.85 40.52 -37.49
N LYS A 173 3.64 40.68 -38.01
CA LYS A 173 3.09 39.74 -39.00
C LYS A 173 3.77 40.03 -40.33
N THR A 174 4.76 39.23 -40.71
CA THR A 174 5.30 39.24 -42.07
C THR A 174 4.19 38.88 -43.06
N ALA A 175 4.08 39.64 -44.16
CA ALA A 175 3.02 39.52 -45.16
C ALA A 175 2.96 38.16 -45.91
N ASN A 176 3.77 37.17 -45.51
CA ASN A 176 3.86 35.83 -46.09
C ASN A 176 3.08 34.74 -45.32
N HIS A 177 2.38 35.08 -44.24
CA HIS A 177 1.32 34.22 -43.71
C HIS A 177 -0.04 34.75 -44.14
N ARG A 178 -0.39 34.44 -45.39
CA ARG A 178 -1.77 34.43 -45.85
C ARG A 178 -2.43 33.16 -45.29
N LEU A 179 -3.53 33.34 -44.56
CA LEU A 179 -4.60 32.35 -44.46
C LEU A 179 -5.27 32.22 -45.82
#